data_AF-A0A7W0IU89-F1
#
_entry.id   AF-A0A7W0IU89-F1
#
_cell.length_a   1.000
_cell.length_b   1.000
_cell.length_c   1.000
_cell.angle_alpha   90.00
_cell.angle_beta   90.00
_cell.angle_gamma   90.00
#
_symmetry.space_group_name_H-M   'P 1'
#
loop_
_entity.id
_entity.type
_entity.pdbx_description
1 polymer ?
#
loop_
_entity_poly.entity_id
_entity_poly.type
_entity_poly.pdbx_seq_one_letter_code
_entity_poly.pdbx_strand_id
1 'polypeptide(L)'
;MIPVRIKLSIIIVLLTGLLIVIAVPSFQNLAIADNSRVYFEFLQERLIKEGFDKDMIKDLYSRPEVYFDFKGVSRYFVHREAKLNYDQFTSKSSIKKAKSYMEKYNTELSRAERIYGVDKKIITAIILVETRLGKVVGNSSILSTLSTLSSLSDLNIREIVWDKNSSSCSLTREEFDNWSDRKSKWAYLELKAFLVYVNREGIDPAGINGSFAGALGIAQFMPSSILAFAK
;
A
#
# COMPACT_ATOMS: atom_id res chain seq x y z
N MET A 1 -69.22 -31.48 63.35
CA MET A 1 -67.78 -31.69 63.63
C MET A 1 -67.06 -32.02 62.32
N ILE A 2 -66.09 -31.17 61.97
CA ILE A 2 -65.06 -31.31 60.91
C ILE A 2 -64.18 -32.55 61.26
N PRO A 3 -63.62 -33.34 60.32
CA PRO A 3 -62.67 -32.83 59.34
C PRO A 3 -62.64 -33.36 57.89
N VAL A 4 -62.46 -32.35 57.03
CA VAL A 4 -61.65 -32.26 55.80
C VAL A 4 -60.51 -33.28 55.69
N ARG A 5 -60.38 -33.89 54.50
CA ARG A 5 -59.08 -34.20 53.87
C ARG A 5 -59.13 -33.98 52.36
N ILE A 6 -57.99 -33.51 51.87
CA ILE A 6 -57.75 -32.71 50.67
C ILE A 6 -57.41 -33.57 49.44
N LYS A 7 -57.82 -33.03 48.29
CA LYS A 7 -57.58 -33.33 46.87
C LYS A 7 -56.27 -34.04 46.47
N LEU A 8 -56.32 -34.78 45.34
CA LEU A 8 -55.39 -34.57 44.23
C LEU A 8 -56.02 -35.01 42.89
N SER A 9 -56.58 -34.05 42.15
CA SER A 9 -56.95 -34.23 40.74
C SER A 9 -55.73 -33.90 39.89
N ILE A 10 -55.25 -34.87 39.12
CA ILE A 10 -54.15 -34.72 38.17
C ILE A 10 -54.67 -33.87 36.99
N ILE A 11 -54.29 -32.60 36.94
CA ILE A 11 -54.45 -31.74 35.77
C ILE A 11 -53.22 -31.94 34.90
N ILE A 12 -53.38 -32.61 33.76
CA ILE A 12 -52.38 -32.65 32.69
C ILE A 12 -52.44 -31.28 31.99
N VAL A 13 -51.53 -30.39 32.35
CA VAL A 13 -51.29 -29.15 31.60
C VAL A 13 -50.46 -29.52 30.37
N LEU A 14 -51.11 -29.62 29.22
CA LEU A 14 -50.46 -29.66 27.90
C LEU A 14 -49.84 -28.28 27.65
N LEU A 15 -48.60 -28.10 28.08
CA LEU A 15 -47.76 -26.96 27.72
C LEU A 15 -47.31 -27.16 26.26
N THR A 16 -48.10 -26.65 25.32
CA THR A 16 -47.65 -26.40 23.95
C THR A 16 -46.65 -25.25 24.00
N GLY A 17 -45.39 -25.58 24.27
CA GLY A 17 -44.27 -24.65 24.15
C GLY A 17 -44.11 -24.26 22.69
N LEU A 18 -44.57 -23.05 22.35
CA LEU A 18 -44.23 -22.37 21.12
C LEU A 18 -42.73 -22.09 21.17
N LEU A 19 -41.94 -22.92 20.48
CA LEU A 19 -40.51 -22.71 20.30
C LEU A 19 -40.34 -21.48 19.40
N ILE A 20 -40.21 -20.30 19.99
CA ILE A 20 -39.72 -19.12 19.27
C ILE A 20 -38.26 -19.41 18.97
N VAL A 21 -38.00 -19.95 17.77
CA VAL A 21 -36.67 -19.93 17.17
C VAL A 21 -36.37 -18.46 16.92
N ILE A 22 -35.71 -17.83 17.89
CA ILE A 22 -35.04 -16.56 17.64
C ILE A 22 -33.99 -16.91 16.59
N ALA A 23 -34.26 -16.56 15.34
CA ALA A 23 -33.26 -16.58 14.29
C ALA A 23 -32.18 -15.59 14.72
N VAL A 24 -31.19 -16.09 15.45
CA VAL A 24 -29.91 -15.39 15.60
C VAL A 24 -29.41 -15.24 14.16
N PRO A 25 -29.29 -14.02 13.61
CA PRO A 25 -28.70 -13.87 12.30
C PRO A 25 -27.31 -14.50 12.42
N SER A 26 -27.16 -15.64 11.75
CA SER A 26 -25.86 -16.23 11.55
C SER A 26 -25.09 -15.17 10.79
N PHE A 27 -24.13 -14.52 11.43
CA PHE A 27 -23.11 -13.75 10.74
C PHE A 27 -22.39 -14.74 9.84
N GLN A 28 -22.92 -14.94 8.64
CA GLN A 28 -22.22 -15.61 7.58
C GLN A 28 -20.97 -14.77 7.35
N ASN A 29 -19.80 -15.36 7.63
CA ASN A 29 -18.53 -14.86 7.15
C ASN A 29 -18.66 -14.74 5.63
N LEU A 30 -18.99 -13.53 5.16
CA LEU A 30 -18.93 -13.20 3.75
C LEU A 30 -17.49 -13.46 3.31
N ALA A 31 -17.39 -14.36 2.35
CA ALA A 31 -16.15 -14.93 1.87
C ALA A 31 -15.13 -13.83 1.55
N ILE A 32 -13.90 -14.08 2.00
CA ILE A 32 -12.67 -13.28 1.92
C ILE A 32 -12.25 -12.92 0.46
N ALA A 33 -13.07 -13.21 -0.54
CA ALA A 33 -12.79 -13.03 -1.96
C ALA A 33 -13.10 -11.63 -2.52
N ASP A 34 -13.81 -10.76 -1.79
CA ASP A 34 -14.18 -9.39 -2.25
C ASP A 34 -13.50 -8.26 -1.44
N ASN A 35 -12.42 -8.58 -0.72
CA ASN A 35 -11.86 -7.69 0.31
C ASN A 35 -11.09 -6.48 -0.24
N SER A 36 -10.50 -6.56 -1.45
CA SER A 36 -9.72 -5.44 -2.01
C SER A 36 -10.59 -4.23 -2.38
N ARG A 37 -11.83 -4.46 -2.83
CA ARG A 37 -12.77 -3.39 -3.20
C ARG A 37 -13.13 -2.53 -2.00
N VAL A 38 -13.38 -3.17 -0.85
CA VAL A 38 -13.75 -2.48 0.39
C VAL A 38 -12.63 -1.55 0.86
N TYR A 39 -11.37 -1.97 0.74
CA TYR A 39 -10.25 -1.17 1.25
C TYR A 39 -9.98 0.12 0.48
N PHE A 40 -10.45 0.22 -0.76
CA PHE A 40 -10.19 1.36 -1.64
C PHE A 40 -11.44 2.18 -1.98
N GLU A 41 -12.61 1.88 -1.41
CA GLU A 41 -13.86 2.56 -1.75
C GLU A 41 -13.79 4.07 -1.47
N PHE A 42 -13.44 4.46 -0.23
CA PHE A 42 -13.27 5.87 0.15
C PHE A 42 -12.19 6.58 -0.69
N LEU A 43 -11.10 5.87 -1.01
CA LEU A 43 -10.03 6.41 -1.85
C LEU A 43 -10.51 6.68 -3.28
N GLN A 44 -11.24 5.74 -3.87
CA GLN A 44 -11.81 5.88 -5.22
C GLN A 44 -12.78 7.06 -5.29
N GLU A 45 -13.70 7.18 -4.31
CA GLU A 45 -14.62 8.31 -4.24
C GLU A 45 -13.89 9.65 -4.17
N ARG A 46 -12.82 9.72 -3.38
CA ARG A 46 -12.00 10.92 -3.25
C ARG A 46 -11.30 11.29 -4.56
N LEU A 47 -10.70 10.31 -5.26
CA LEU A 47 -10.08 10.53 -6.57
C LEU A 47 -11.11 11.05 -7.58
N ILE A 48 -12.28 10.42 -7.64
CA ILE A 48 -13.37 10.82 -8.56
C ILE A 48 -13.85 12.25 -8.24
N LYS A 49 -14.04 12.57 -6.95
CA LYS A 49 -14.44 13.91 -6.50
C LYS A 49 -13.41 14.98 -6.85
N GLU A 50 -12.14 14.63 -6.89
CA GLU A 50 -11.03 15.52 -7.28
C GLU A 50 -10.79 15.56 -8.80
N GLY A 51 -11.66 14.94 -9.61
CA GLY A 51 -11.70 15.12 -11.06
C GLY A 51 -11.06 13.98 -11.88
N PHE A 52 -10.68 12.87 -11.27
CA PHE A 52 -10.29 11.68 -12.03
C PHE A 52 -11.52 11.00 -12.65
N ASP A 53 -11.34 10.44 -13.86
CA ASP A 53 -12.43 9.80 -14.59
C ASP A 53 -13.01 8.61 -13.80
N LYS A 54 -14.34 8.61 -13.67
CA LYS A 54 -15.05 7.64 -12.82
C LYS A 54 -14.94 6.22 -13.33
N ASP A 55 -15.11 6.02 -14.63
CA ASP A 55 -15.14 4.69 -15.22
C ASP A 55 -13.72 4.11 -15.26
N MET A 56 -12.72 4.95 -15.55
CA MET A 56 -11.30 4.60 -15.45
C MET A 56 -10.91 4.16 -14.04
N ILE A 57 -11.27 4.93 -13.00
CA ILE A 57 -10.92 4.59 -11.61
C ILE A 57 -11.60 3.28 -11.20
N LYS A 58 -12.90 3.12 -11.49
CA LYS A 58 -13.63 1.90 -11.15
C LYS A 58 -13.09 0.68 -11.89
N ASP A 59 -12.79 0.79 -13.18
CA ASP A 59 -12.14 -0.27 -13.95
C ASP A 59 -10.81 -0.64 -13.31
N LEU A 60 -9.93 0.35 -13.08
CA LEU A 60 -8.59 0.14 -12.54
C LEU A 60 -8.61 -0.61 -11.20
N TYR A 61 -9.42 -0.18 -10.23
CA TYR A 61 -9.51 -0.83 -8.92
C TYR A 61 -10.32 -2.13 -8.91
N SER A 62 -10.98 -2.48 -10.02
CA SER A 62 -11.62 -3.79 -10.18
C SER A 62 -10.65 -4.89 -10.64
N ARG A 63 -9.46 -4.51 -11.10
CA ARG A 63 -8.48 -5.42 -11.68
C ARG A 63 -7.80 -6.30 -10.61
N PRO A 64 -7.57 -7.59 -10.88
CA PRO A 64 -6.99 -8.53 -9.91
C PRO A 64 -5.54 -8.19 -9.49
N GLU A 65 -4.82 -7.41 -10.29
CA GLU A 65 -3.46 -6.92 -10.01
C GLU A 65 -3.44 -5.83 -8.93
N VAL A 66 -4.58 -5.20 -8.65
CA VAL A 66 -4.70 -4.12 -7.65
C VAL A 66 -5.17 -4.71 -6.33
N TYR A 67 -4.32 -4.63 -5.31
CA TYR A 67 -4.53 -5.27 -4.02
C TYR A 67 -4.10 -4.38 -2.87
N PHE A 68 -4.62 -4.68 -1.68
CA PHE A 68 -4.19 -4.00 -0.45
C PHE A 68 -2.94 -4.65 0.14
N ASP A 69 -1.84 -3.91 0.18
CA ASP A 69 -0.52 -4.43 0.55
C ASP A 69 -0.26 -4.33 2.06
N PHE A 70 -0.91 -5.20 2.83
CA PHE A 70 -0.68 -5.30 4.28
C PHE A 70 0.81 -5.45 4.62
N LYS A 71 1.52 -6.32 3.88
CA LYS A 71 2.94 -6.60 4.11
C LYS A 71 3.80 -5.37 3.86
N GLY A 72 3.50 -4.59 2.82
CA GLY A 72 4.19 -3.34 2.50
C GLY A 72 4.08 -2.32 3.62
N VAL A 73 2.89 -2.16 4.20
CA VAL A 73 2.67 -1.28 5.36
C VAL A 73 3.49 -1.74 6.57
N SER A 74 3.46 -3.04 6.89
CA SER A 74 4.22 -3.58 8.04
C SER A 74 5.71 -3.26 7.99
N ARG A 75 6.31 -3.20 6.78
CA ARG A 75 7.75 -2.92 6.61
C ARG A 75 8.16 -1.57 7.20
N TYR A 76 7.26 -0.58 7.22
CA TYR A 76 7.54 0.74 7.82
C TYR A 76 7.76 0.68 9.33
N PHE A 77 7.30 -0.37 10.01
CA PHE A 77 7.44 -0.54 11.45
C PHE A 77 8.58 -1.48 11.84
N VAL A 78 9.25 -2.10 10.85
CA VAL A 78 10.33 -3.07 11.08
C VAL A 78 11.66 -2.58 10.50
N HIS A 79 11.64 -1.75 9.45
CA HIS A 79 12.84 -1.29 8.78
C HIS A 79 13.67 -0.31 9.65
N ARG A 80 14.99 -0.53 9.71
CA ARG A 80 15.95 0.32 10.42
C ARG A 80 17.14 0.65 9.53
N GLU A 81 17.21 1.90 9.05
CA GLU A 81 18.26 2.36 8.12
C GLU A 81 19.68 2.29 8.70
N ALA A 82 19.84 2.48 10.02
CA ALA A 82 21.13 2.48 10.69
C ALA A 82 21.93 1.17 10.57
N LYS A 83 21.35 0.10 10.00
CA LYS A 83 21.99 -1.19 9.78
C LYS A 83 22.46 -1.43 8.33
N LEU A 84 22.34 -0.43 7.44
CA LEU A 84 22.74 -0.57 6.05
C LEU A 84 24.26 -0.48 5.88
N ASN A 85 24.85 -1.46 5.19
CA ASN A 85 26.27 -1.48 4.84
C ASN A 85 26.50 -0.63 3.58
N TYR A 86 27.00 0.59 3.71
CA TYR A 86 27.31 1.46 2.57
C TYR A 86 28.63 1.10 1.87
N ASP A 87 29.57 0.43 2.55
CA ASP A 87 30.89 0.06 2.00
C ASP A 87 30.78 -0.88 0.79
N GLN A 88 29.66 -1.58 0.64
CA GLN A 88 29.41 -2.42 -0.52
C GLN A 88 29.44 -1.63 -1.85
N PHE A 89 29.08 -0.35 -1.84
CA PHE A 89 29.02 0.50 -3.04
C PHE A 89 30.40 0.99 -3.48
N THR A 90 31.36 1.05 -2.56
CA THR A 90 32.76 1.43 -2.82
C THR A 90 33.67 0.22 -3.06
N SER A 91 33.14 -1.01 -3.02
CA SER A 91 33.91 -2.22 -3.35
C SER A 91 34.50 -2.19 -4.76
N LYS A 92 35.64 -2.89 -4.97
CA LYS A 92 36.29 -3.00 -6.29
C LYS A 92 35.32 -3.48 -7.40
N SER A 93 34.42 -4.41 -7.06
CA SER A 93 33.41 -4.94 -7.99
C SER A 93 32.38 -3.88 -8.38
N SER A 94 31.88 -3.11 -7.40
CA SER A 94 30.93 -2.01 -7.63
C SER A 94 31.57 -0.90 -8.48
N ILE A 95 32.80 -0.51 -8.18
CA ILE A 95 33.56 0.48 -8.97
C ILE A 95 33.78 -0.01 -10.40
N LYS A 96 34.13 -1.29 -10.59
CA LYS A 96 34.29 -1.87 -11.94
C LYS A 96 32.98 -1.80 -12.73
N LYS A 97 31.85 -2.17 -12.11
CA LYS A 97 30.52 -2.10 -12.74
C LYS A 97 30.13 -0.66 -13.09
N ALA A 98 30.42 0.30 -12.21
CA ALA A 98 30.16 1.72 -12.45
C ALA A 98 30.97 2.25 -13.65
N LYS A 99 32.27 1.91 -13.74
CA LYS A 99 33.10 2.26 -14.91
C LYS A 99 32.54 1.69 -16.21
N SER A 100 32.19 0.39 -16.22
CA SER A 100 31.58 -0.22 -17.41
C SER A 100 30.22 0.38 -17.77
N TYR A 101 29.44 0.83 -16.78
CA TYR A 101 28.19 1.55 -17.03
C TYR A 101 28.45 2.92 -17.66
N MET A 102 29.44 3.65 -17.15
CA MET A 102 29.85 4.94 -17.73
C MET A 102 30.39 4.80 -19.16
N GLU A 103 31.14 3.74 -19.45
CA GLU A 103 31.60 3.44 -20.81
C GLU A 103 30.42 3.13 -21.73
N LYS A 104 29.50 2.28 -21.28
CA LYS A 104 28.31 1.88 -22.05
C LYS A 104 27.41 3.08 -22.39
N TYR A 105 27.15 3.96 -21.42
CA TYR A 105 26.23 5.09 -21.57
C TYR A 105 26.97 6.44 -21.66
N ASN A 106 28.20 6.42 -22.18
CA ASN A 106 29.06 7.62 -22.20
C ASN A 106 28.40 8.77 -22.96
N THR A 107 27.70 8.48 -24.05
CA THR A 107 27.00 9.48 -24.87
C THR A 107 25.91 10.18 -24.07
N GLU A 108 25.03 9.41 -23.42
CA GLU A 108 23.91 9.91 -22.64
C GLU A 108 24.38 10.67 -21.40
N LEU A 109 25.36 10.13 -20.69
CA LEU A 109 25.92 10.73 -19.48
C LEU A 109 26.66 12.03 -19.79
N SER A 110 27.50 12.07 -20.83
CA SER A 110 28.17 13.32 -21.22
C SER A 110 27.21 14.35 -21.81
N ARG A 111 26.10 13.91 -22.41
CA ARG A 111 25.00 14.81 -22.79
C ARG A 111 24.34 15.42 -21.56
N ALA A 112 23.99 14.60 -20.56
CA ALA A 112 23.39 15.07 -19.31
C ALA A 112 24.32 16.03 -18.56
N GLU A 113 25.60 15.71 -18.48
CA GLU A 113 26.63 16.56 -17.87
C GLU A 113 26.71 17.94 -18.55
N ARG A 114 26.67 17.98 -19.88
CA ARG A 114 26.70 19.25 -20.63
C ARG A 114 25.44 20.09 -20.44
N ILE A 115 24.26 19.46 -20.41
CA ILE A 115 22.98 20.15 -20.32
C ILE A 115 22.72 20.64 -18.89
N TYR A 116 23.02 19.81 -17.89
CA TYR A 116 22.62 20.05 -16.50
C TYR A 116 23.80 20.43 -15.58
N GLY A 117 25.04 20.37 -16.06
CA GLY A 117 26.23 20.71 -15.26
C GLY A 117 26.56 19.71 -14.16
N VAL A 118 25.95 18.52 -14.16
CA VAL A 118 26.19 17.48 -13.15
C VAL A 118 27.19 16.46 -13.67
N ASP A 119 28.31 16.28 -12.95
CA ASP A 119 29.36 15.32 -13.33
C ASP A 119 28.74 13.92 -13.51
N LYS A 120 29.05 13.27 -14.63
CA LYS A 120 28.54 11.92 -14.95
C LYS A 120 28.87 10.85 -13.91
N LYS A 121 29.94 11.01 -13.15
CA LYS A 121 30.31 10.14 -12.02
C LYS A 121 29.29 10.26 -10.89
N ILE A 122 28.78 11.47 -10.62
CA ILE A 122 27.73 11.69 -9.61
C ILE A 122 26.43 11.03 -10.06
N ILE A 123 26.02 11.24 -11.31
CA ILE A 123 24.83 10.59 -11.88
C ILE A 123 24.96 9.06 -11.75
N THR A 124 26.10 8.51 -12.14
CA THR A 124 26.37 7.06 -12.06
C THR A 124 26.36 6.55 -10.62
N ALA A 125 26.95 7.30 -9.68
CA ALA A 125 26.99 6.93 -8.27
C ALA A 125 25.59 6.87 -7.66
N ILE A 126 24.72 7.83 -7.98
CA ILE A 126 23.31 7.82 -7.55
C ILE A 126 22.62 6.56 -8.07
N ILE A 127 22.67 6.29 -9.38
CA ILE A 127 22.00 5.11 -9.97
C ILE A 127 22.57 3.79 -9.40
N LEU A 128 23.87 3.75 -9.08
CA LEU A 128 24.49 2.59 -8.42
C LEU A 128 23.90 2.33 -7.03
N VAL A 129 23.75 3.38 -6.22
CA VAL A 129 23.20 3.26 -4.87
C VAL A 129 21.71 2.91 -4.93
N GLU A 130 20.95 3.59 -5.78
CA GLU A 130 19.49 3.44 -5.88
C GLU A 130 19.08 2.06 -6.41
N THR A 131 19.68 1.61 -7.52
CA THR A 131 19.17 0.44 -8.24
C THR A 131 20.23 -0.54 -8.71
N ARG A 132 21.47 -0.38 -8.22
CA ARG A 132 22.62 -1.13 -8.74
C ARG A 132 22.74 -1.02 -10.25
N LEU A 133 22.65 0.22 -10.76
CA LEU A 133 22.77 0.51 -12.18
C LEU A 133 21.60 -0.08 -12.99
N GLY A 134 20.38 0.01 -12.44
CA GLY A 134 19.13 -0.47 -13.06
C GLY A 134 18.82 -1.94 -12.89
N LYS A 135 19.61 -2.69 -12.10
CA LYS A 135 19.40 -4.14 -11.89
C LYS A 135 18.33 -4.47 -10.85
N VAL A 136 18.11 -3.57 -9.90
CA VAL A 136 17.18 -3.75 -8.79
C VAL A 136 16.31 -2.50 -8.70
N VAL A 137 15.19 -2.50 -9.39
CA VAL A 137 14.24 -1.36 -9.40
C VAL A 137 13.09 -1.53 -8.41
N GLY A 138 12.97 -2.74 -7.83
CA GLY A 138 11.90 -3.12 -6.92
C GLY A 138 10.75 -3.86 -7.62
N ASN A 139 10.02 -4.66 -6.85
CA ASN A 139 8.98 -5.58 -7.33
C ASN A 139 7.61 -5.29 -6.70
N SER A 140 7.43 -4.15 -6.03
CA SER A 140 6.16 -3.79 -5.39
C SER A 140 5.30 -3.00 -6.37
N SER A 141 4.03 -3.34 -6.53
CA SER A 141 3.10 -2.57 -7.37
C SER A 141 2.95 -1.16 -6.81
N ILE A 142 3.32 -0.15 -7.60
CA ILE A 142 3.29 1.25 -7.18
C ILE A 142 1.88 1.70 -6.87
N LEU A 143 0.93 1.32 -7.74
CA LEU A 143 -0.49 1.60 -7.55
C LEU A 143 -0.99 1.02 -6.23
N SER A 144 -0.76 -0.27 -6.00
CA SER A 144 -1.20 -0.96 -4.77
C SER A 144 -0.55 -0.37 -3.53
N THR A 145 0.77 -0.11 -3.57
CA THR A 145 1.51 0.49 -2.44
C THR A 145 0.98 1.87 -2.08
N LEU A 146 0.87 2.79 -3.05
CA LEU A 146 0.42 4.16 -2.78
C LEU A 146 -1.07 4.20 -2.41
N SER A 147 -1.91 3.35 -3.02
CA SER A 147 -3.33 3.22 -2.65
C SER A 147 -3.51 2.70 -1.23
N THR A 148 -2.75 1.68 -0.85
CA THR A 148 -2.77 1.11 0.50
C THR A 148 -2.43 2.16 1.55
N LEU A 149 -1.33 2.91 1.34
CA LEU A 149 -0.91 3.96 2.25
C LEU A 149 -1.91 5.13 2.29
N SER A 150 -2.47 5.52 1.15
CA SER A 150 -3.49 6.60 1.06
C SER A 150 -4.76 6.26 1.83
N SER A 151 -5.15 4.97 1.80
CA SER A 151 -6.38 4.49 2.43
C SER A 151 -6.31 4.48 3.96
N LEU A 152 -5.11 4.62 4.56
CA LEU A 152 -4.96 4.82 6.00
C LEU A 152 -5.57 6.14 6.51
N SER A 153 -6.03 7.02 5.60
CA SER A 153 -6.83 8.21 5.96
C SER A 153 -8.26 7.85 6.40
N ASP A 154 -8.75 6.66 6.04
CA ASP A 154 -9.99 6.10 6.56
C ASP A 154 -9.71 5.41 7.91
N LEU A 155 -10.46 5.82 8.95
CA LEU A 155 -10.32 5.29 10.30
C LEU A 155 -10.63 3.79 10.37
N ASN A 156 -11.62 3.29 9.62
CA ASN A 156 -11.95 1.87 9.61
C ASN A 156 -10.80 1.04 9.05
N ILE A 157 -10.19 1.51 7.97
CA ILE A 157 -9.03 0.85 7.36
C ILE A 157 -7.83 0.90 8.31
N ARG A 158 -7.65 2.02 9.00
CA ARG A 158 -6.59 2.18 10.00
C ARG A 158 -6.72 1.19 11.15
N GLU A 159 -7.93 0.98 11.68
CA GLU A 159 -8.19 -0.03 12.71
C GLU A 159 -7.84 -1.44 12.20
N ILE A 160 -8.28 -1.81 11.00
CA ILE A 160 -7.99 -3.13 10.40
C ILE A 160 -6.48 -3.35 10.27
N VAL A 161 -5.74 -2.32 9.85
CA VAL A 161 -4.28 -2.38 9.72
C VAL A 161 -3.60 -2.48 11.09
N TRP A 162 -4.06 -1.71 12.07
CA TRP A 162 -3.57 -1.79 13.44
C TRP A 162 -3.76 -3.19 14.02
N ASP A 163 -4.97 -3.75 13.95
CA ASP A 163 -5.28 -5.06 14.52
C ASP A 163 -4.41 -6.17 13.92
N LYS A 164 -4.17 -6.11 12.59
CA LYS A 164 -3.34 -7.09 11.89
C LYS A 164 -1.84 -6.95 12.16
N ASN A 165 -1.37 -5.77 12.59
CA ASN A 165 0.06 -5.47 12.71
C ASN A 165 0.53 -5.18 14.14
N SER A 166 -0.39 -4.94 15.07
CA SER A 166 -0.10 -4.52 16.45
C SER A 166 0.89 -5.44 17.16
N SER A 167 0.79 -6.75 16.93
CA SER A 167 1.70 -7.75 17.53
C SER A 167 3.14 -7.68 17.03
N SER A 168 3.39 -7.05 15.88
CA SER A 168 4.72 -6.88 15.26
C SER A 168 5.12 -5.40 15.11
N CYS A 169 4.30 -4.48 15.59
CA CYS A 169 4.53 -3.05 15.50
C CYS A 169 5.43 -2.61 16.65
N SER A 170 6.52 -1.89 16.34
CA SER A 170 7.34 -1.28 17.39
C SER A 170 6.77 0.04 17.93
N LEU A 171 5.65 0.51 17.36
CA LEU A 171 5.03 1.78 17.72
C LEU A 171 3.88 1.56 18.71
N THR A 172 3.67 2.55 19.57
CA THR A 172 2.41 2.70 20.31
C THR A 172 1.26 3.03 19.35
N ARG A 173 0.02 2.89 19.85
CA ARG A 173 -1.18 3.21 19.07
C ARG A 173 -1.19 4.67 18.60
N GLU A 174 -0.87 5.60 19.49
CA GLU A 174 -0.82 7.03 19.18
C GLU A 174 0.25 7.35 18.12
N GLU A 175 1.44 6.75 18.22
CA GLU A 175 2.50 6.92 17.22
C GLU A 175 2.10 6.38 15.85
N PHE A 176 1.41 5.23 15.82
CA PHE A 176 0.87 4.67 14.59
C PHE A 176 -0.20 5.57 13.96
N ASP A 177 -1.11 6.13 14.74
CA ASP A 177 -2.15 7.03 14.25
C ASP A 177 -1.54 8.31 13.66
N ASN A 178 -0.60 8.92 14.39
CA ASN A 178 0.14 10.11 13.94
C ASN A 178 1.00 9.84 12.69
N TRP A 179 1.59 8.65 12.58
CA TRP A 179 2.29 8.21 11.37
C TRP A 179 1.32 8.02 10.21
N SER A 180 0.20 7.33 10.43
CA SER A 180 -0.83 7.03 9.42
C SER A 180 -1.43 8.31 8.84
N ASP A 181 -1.72 9.32 9.68
CA ASP A 181 -2.24 10.62 9.24
C ASP A 181 -1.28 11.33 8.28
N ARG A 182 0.00 11.38 8.62
CA ARG A 182 1.02 12.05 7.78
C ARG A 182 1.26 11.24 6.51
N LYS A 183 1.40 9.93 6.65
CA LYS A 183 1.78 9.04 5.55
C LYS A 183 0.68 8.90 4.52
N SER A 184 -0.59 8.83 4.93
CA SER A 184 -1.74 8.77 4.02
C SER A 184 -1.89 10.05 3.20
N LYS A 185 -1.73 11.23 3.82
CA LYS A 185 -1.75 12.52 3.11
C LYS A 185 -0.66 12.60 2.05
N TRP A 186 0.58 12.24 2.40
CA TRP A 186 1.69 12.19 1.47
C TRP A 186 1.44 11.18 0.33
N ALA A 187 1.02 9.95 0.68
CA ALA A 187 0.81 8.89 -0.30
C ALA A 187 -0.30 9.26 -1.30
N TYR A 188 -1.32 9.98 -0.84
CA TYR A 188 -2.39 10.44 -1.71
C TYR A 188 -1.90 11.45 -2.76
N LEU A 189 -1.00 12.36 -2.38
CA LEU A 189 -0.39 13.29 -3.33
C LEU A 189 0.47 12.55 -4.36
N GLU A 190 1.26 11.57 -3.91
CA GLU A 190 2.09 10.74 -4.80
C GLU A 190 1.24 9.84 -5.71
N LEU A 191 0.12 9.30 -5.21
CA LEU A 191 -0.81 8.50 -6.01
C LEU A 191 -1.42 9.34 -7.14
N LYS A 192 -1.85 10.56 -6.84
CA LYS A 192 -2.36 11.46 -7.88
C LYS A 192 -1.29 11.79 -8.90
N ALA A 193 -0.07 12.11 -8.46
CA ALA A 193 1.04 12.36 -9.36
C ALA A 193 1.36 11.14 -10.23
N PHE A 194 1.29 9.94 -9.67
CA PHE A 194 1.47 8.68 -10.39
C PHE A 194 0.41 8.47 -11.47
N LEU A 195 -0.87 8.63 -11.14
CA LEU A 195 -1.98 8.49 -12.09
C LEU A 195 -1.89 9.54 -13.22
N VAL A 196 -1.51 10.78 -12.90
CA VAL A 196 -1.26 11.81 -13.91
C VAL A 196 -0.09 11.43 -14.83
N TYR A 197 1.01 10.95 -14.24
CA TYR A 197 2.21 10.54 -14.99
C TYR A 197 1.90 9.41 -15.96
N VAL A 198 1.33 8.29 -15.48
CA VAL A 198 1.07 7.13 -16.33
C VAL A 198 0.02 7.42 -17.40
N ASN A 199 -0.99 8.24 -17.10
CA ASN A 199 -1.95 8.70 -18.10
C ASN A 199 -1.28 9.56 -19.19
N ARG A 200 -0.37 10.47 -18.81
CA ARG A 200 0.38 11.30 -19.77
C ARG A 200 1.26 10.47 -20.70
N GLU A 201 1.89 9.43 -20.17
CA GLU A 201 2.80 8.55 -20.95
C GLU A 201 2.09 7.38 -21.64
N GLY A 202 0.77 7.21 -21.46
CA GLY A 202 0.02 6.07 -22.01
C GLY A 202 0.45 4.72 -21.42
N ILE A 203 0.88 4.70 -20.16
CA ILE A 203 1.36 3.51 -19.45
C ILE A 203 0.23 2.92 -18.61
N ASP A 204 0.08 1.60 -18.59
CA ASP A 204 -0.87 0.94 -17.71
C ASP A 204 -0.42 1.02 -16.23
N PRO A 205 -1.15 1.71 -15.34
CA PRO A 205 -0.79 1.84 -13.92
C PRO A 205 -0.70 0.51 -13.18
N ALA A 206 -1.47 -0.51 -13.57
CA ALA A 206 -1.49 -1.79 -12.87
C ALA A 206 -0.19 -2.60 -13.06
N GLY A 207 0.52 -2.36 -14.18
CA GLY A 207 1.75 -3.08 -14.53
C GLY A 207 3.05 -2.48 -13.97
N ILE A 208 2.98 -1.39 -13.21
CA ILE A 208 4.18 -0.65 -12.79
C ILE A 208 4.65 -1.04 -11.40
N ASN A 209 5.87 -1.54 -11.36
CA ASN A 209 6.57 -1.94 -10.14
C ASN A 209 7.66 -0.95 -9.74
N GLY A 210 7.95 -0.93 -8.44
CA GLY A 210 9.15 -0.30 -7.92
C GLY A 210 9.36 -0.59 -6.43
N SER A 211 9.85 0.43 -5.72
CA SER A 211 10.19 0.32 -4.31
C SER A 211 8.97 0.08 -3.45
N PHE A 212 9.17 -0.52 -2.27
CA PHE A 212 8.09 -0.71 -1.30
C PHE A 212 7.52 0.62 -0.76
N ALA A 213 8.19 1.73 -1.04
CA ALA A 213 7.77 3.07 -0.66
C ALA A 213 7.14 3.86 -1.82
N GLY A 214 7.04 3.28 -3.02
CA GLY A 214 6.44 3.95 -4.17
C GLY A 214 7.43 4.69 -5.08
N ALA A 215 8.74 4.43 -4.96
CA ALA A 215 9.75 5.01 -5.85
C ALA A 215 9.92 4.19 -7.14
N LEU A 216 10.13 4.85 -8.28
CA LEU A 216 10.08 4.24 -9.61
C LEU A 216 11.40 4.32 -10.37
N GLY A 217 11.63 3.27 -11.17
CA GLY A 217 12.67 3.25 -12.20
C GLY A 217 14.09 3.27 -11.67
N ILE A 218 15.05 3.49 -12.58
CA ILE A 218 16.48 3.42 -12.30
C ILE A 218 16.98 4.48 -11.32
N ALA A 219 16.26 5.60 -11.22
CA ALA A 219 16.58 6.74 -10.37
C ALA A 219 15.80 6.73 -9.05
N GLN A 220 14.90 5.76 -8.85
CA GLN A 220 14.01 5.69 -7.67
C GLN A 220 13.31 7.03 -7.39
N PHE A 221 12.76 7.65 -8.43
CA PHE A 221 11.99 8.88 -8.27
C PHE A 221 10.62 8.58 -7.69
N MET A 222 10.18 9.41 -6.74
CA MET A 222 8.77 9.48 -6.40
C MET A 222 7.97 10.03 -7.60
N PRO A 223 6.69 9.65 -7.78
CA PRO A 223 5.87 10.14 -8.87
C PRO A 223 5.84 11.66 -9.02
N SER A 224 5.76 12.41 -7.91
CA SER A 224 5.81 13.87 -7.92
C SER A 224 7.13 14.41 -8.50
N SER A 225 8.27 13.79 -8.15
CA SER A 225 9.58 14.10 -8.73
C SER A 225 9.66 13.79 -10.22
N ILE A 226 8.99 12.75 -10.70
CA ILE A 226 8.91 12.45 -12.15
C ILE A 226 8.21 13.59 -12.88
N LEU A 227 7.06 14.03 -12.37
CA LEU A 227 6.33 15.13 -12.99
C LEU A 227 7.13 16.43 -13.03
N ALA A 228 7.90 16.71 -11.97
CA ALA A 228 8.69 17.92 -11.85
C ALA A 228 9.99 17.89 -12.67
N PHE A 229 10.70 16.77 -12.68
CA PHE A 229 12.11 16.73 -13.08
C PHE A 229 12.43 15.75 -14.21
N ALA A 230 11.60 14.74 -14.49
CA ALA A 230 11.89 13.82 -15.58
C ALA A 230 11.77 14.54 -16.94
N LYS A 231 12.71 14.24 -17.85
CA LYS A 231 12.86 14.84 -19.17
C LYS A 231 13.21 13.78 -20.21
#